data_AF-A0A084XW41-F1
#
_entry.id   AF-A0A084XW41-F1
#
_cell.length_a   1.000
_cell.length_b   1.000
_cell.length_c   1.000
_cell.angle_alpha   90.00
_cell.angle_beta   90.00
_cell.angle_gamma   90.00
#
_symmetry.space_group_name_H-M   'P 1'
#
loop_
_entity.id
_entity.type
_entity.pdbx_description
1 polymer ?
#
loop_
_entity_poly.entity_id
_entity_poly.type
_entity_poly.pdbx_seq_one_letter_code
_entity_poly.pdbx_strand_id
1 'polypeptide(L)' 'MIQPKKAEFLKEFKKLLKTYNVSIGFKVSDSSDTYGLSDERMVITQSNDTWLTVDGWNLSYRDID' A
#
# COMPACT_ATOMS: atom_id res chain seq x y z
N MET A 1 22.06 7.92 -7.17
CA MET A 1 22.34 6.50 -7.52
C MET A 1 21.16 5.65 -7.08
N ILE A 2 20.55 4.87 -7.99
CA ILE A 2 19.52 3.90 -7.60
C ILE A 2 20.28 2.72 -6.96
N GLN A 3 20.00 2.44 -5.69
CA GLN A 3 20.57 1.29 -5.01
C GLN A 3 20.15 0.01 -5.76
N PRO A 4 21.06 -0.88 -6.19
CA PRO A 4 20.72 -2.06 -7.00
C PRO A 4 19.56 -2.88 -6.40
N LYS A 5 19.57 -3.04 -5.08
CA LYS A 5 18.51 -3.71 -4.31
C LYS A 5 17.13 -3.04 -4.44
N LYS A 6 17.07 -1.71 -4.56
CA LYS A 6 15.82 -0.97 -4.77
C LYS A 6 15.22 -1.28 -6.14
N ALA A 7 16.06 -1.37 -7.18
CA ALA A 7 15.59 -1.65 -8.53
C ALA A 7 15.04 -3.07 -8.68
N GLU A 8 15.74 -4.05 -8.10
CA GLU A 8 15.29 -5.45 -8.06
C GLU A 8 13.97 -5.59 -7.29
N PHE A 9 13.90 -4.98 -6.10
CA PHE A 9 12.67 -4.94 -5.30
C PHE A 9 11.48 -4.37 -6.10
N LEU A 10 11.64 -3.21 -6.73
CA LEU A 10 10.55 -2.60 -7.51
C LEU A 10 10.11 -3.46 -8.70
N LYS A 11 11.03 -4.21 -9.32
CA LYS A 11 10.73 -5.14 -10.41
C LYS A 11 9.91 -6.33 -9.91
N GLU A 12 10.32 -6.95 -8.81
CA GLU A 12 9.61 -8.08 -8.20
C GLU A 12 8.23 -7.65 -7.69
N PHE A 13 8.16 -6.50 -7.02
CA PHE A 13 6.93 -5.93 -6.50
C PHE A 13 5.93 -5.63 -7.62
N LYS A 14 6.36 -4.99 -8.72
CA LYS A 14 5.51 -4.76 -9.90
C LYS A 14 4.96 -6.07 -10.48
N LYS A 15 5.78 -7.12 -10.54
CA LYS A 15 5.35 -8.43 -11.02
C LYS A 15 4.27 -9.01 -10.09
N LEU A 16 4.46 -8.91 -8.78
CA LEU A 16 3.51 -9.40 -7.78
C LEU A 16 2.14 -8.70 -7.89
N LEU A 17 2.12 -7.37 -7.96
CA LEU A 17 0.88 -6.60 -8.14
C LEU A 17 0.14 -7.02 -9.42
N LYS A 18 0.87 -7.21 -10.53
CA LYS A 18 0.28 -7.65 -11.81
C LYS A 18 -0.25 -9.08 -11.75
N THR A 19 0.49 -10.00 -11.11
CA THR A 19 0.10 -11.42 -11.02
C THR A 19 -1.23 -11.59 -10.29
N TYR A 20 -1.47 -10.83 -9.22
CA TYR A 20 -2.70 -10.92 -8.44
C TYR A 20 -3.74 -9.84 -8.80
N ASN A 21 -3.46 -8.98 -9.78
CA ASN A 21 -4.32 -7.86 -10.16
C ASN A 21 -4.73 -6.97 -8.96
N VAL A 22 -3.80 -6.74 -8.03
CA VAL A 22 -4.03 -5.95 -6.82
C VAL A 22 -3.41 -4.56 -6.95
N SER A 23 -4.04 -3.61 -6.28
CA SER A 23 -3.60 -2.22 -6.15
C SER A 23 -3.38 -1.87 -4.68
N ILE A 24 -2.43 -0.98 -4.41
CA ILE A 24 -2.17 -0.44 -3.07
C ILE A 24 -2.49 1.05 -3.09
N GLY A 25 -3.26 1.50 -2.11
CA GLY A 25 -3.65 2.90 -1.98
C GLY A 25 -3.76 3.32 -0.53
N PHE A 26 -4.18 4.57 -0.33
CA PHE A 26 -4.49 5.13 0.97
C PHE A 26 -5.98 5.48 1.02
N LYS A 27 -6.65 5.12 2.10
CA LYS A 27 -7.97 5.67 2.46
C LYS A 27 -7.77 6.70 3.55
N VAL A 28 -8.45 7.83 3.40
CA VAL A 28 -8.45 8.93 4.35
C VAL A 28 -9.89 9.19 4.77
N SER A 29 -10.10 9.76 5.96
CA SER A 29 -11.43 10.19 6.37
C SER A 29 -11.91 11.38 5.52
N ASP A 30 -13.22 11.55 5.37
CA ASP A 30 -13.81 12.70 4.66
C ASP A 30 -13.45 14.04 5.32
N SER A 31 -13.03 14.01 6.59
CA SER A 31 -12.54 15.14 7.38
C SER A 31 -11.05 15.41 7.26
N SER A 32 -10.31 14.64 6.45
CA SER A 32 -8.89 14.87 6.18
C SER A 32 -8.74 16.13 5.32
N ASP A 33 -8.46 17.26 5.95
CA ASP A 33 -8.26 18.53 5.26
C ASP A 33 -6.81 18.73 4.76
N THR A 34 -6.58 19.83 4.03
CA THR A 34 -5.33 20.15 3.30
C THR A 34 -4.07 20.28 4.18
N TYR A 35 -4.16 20.12 5.50
CA TYR A 35 -3.07 20.33 6.45
C TYR A 35 -2.38 19.05 6.94
N GLY A 36 -2.86 17.87 6.53
CA GLY A 36 -2.22 16.59 6.82
C GLY A 36 -3.25 15.49 6.78
N LEU A 37 -2.84 14.28 6.38
CA LEU A 37 -3.82 13.20 6.30
C LEU A 37 -4.04 12.57 7.69
N SER A 38 -5.29 12.62 8.14
CA SER A 38 -5.77 12.08 9.41
C SER A 38 -6.50 10.78 9.15
N ASP A 39 -6.37 9.82 10.08
CA ASP A 39 -7.00 8.50 9.99
C ASP A 39 -6.62 7.69 8.73
N GLU A 40 -5.37 7.86 8.29
CA GLU A 40 -4.85 7.18 7.11
C GLU A 40 -4.75 5.69 7.29
N ARG A 41 -5.23 4.98 6.27
CA ARG A 41 -5.11 3.52 6.18
C ARG A 41 -4.49 3.13 4.86
N MET A 42 -3.38 2.39 4.91
CA MET A 42 -2.89 1.68 3.72
C MET A 42 -3.84 0.53 3.43
N VAL A 43 -4.28 0.41 2.17
CA VAL A 43 -5.20 -0.64 1.73
C VAL A 43 -4.63 -1.41 0.54
N ILE A 44 -4.85 -2.72 0.54
CA ILE A 44 -4.65 -3.59 -0.64
C ILE A 44 -6.02 -3.95 -1.19
N THR A 45 -6.27 -3.62 -2.45
CA THR A 45 -7.57 -3.82 -3.10
C THR A 45 -7.44 -4.62 -4.39
N GLN A 46 -8.36 -5.54 -4.63
CA GLN A 46 -8.57 -6.19 -5.94
C GLN A 46 -9.96 -5.80 -6.45
N SER A 47 -10.03 -5.04 -7.54
CA SER A 47 -11.29 -4.49 -8.04
C SER A 47 -12.04 -3.69 -6.97
N ASN A 48 -13.04 -4.28 -6.30
CA ASN A 48 -13.85 -3.65 -5.25
C ASN A 48 -13.63 -4.28 -3.85
N ASP A 49 -12.86 -5.37 -3.76
CA ASP A 49 -12.62 -6.07 -2.50
C ASP A 49 -11.36 -5.53 -1.84
N THR A 50 -11.48 -5.15 -0.56
CA THR A 50 -10.33 -4.78 0.27
C THR A 50 -9.84 -6.03 1.00
N TRP A 51 -8.59 -6.42 0.73
CA TRP A 51 -7.98 -7.64 1.27
C TRP A 51 -7.17 -7.38 2.54
N LEU A 52 -6.59 -6.17 2.67
CA LEU A 52 -5.83 -5.76 3.85
C LEU A 52 -6.08 -4.27 4.11
N THR A 53 -6.19 -3.92 5.38
CA THR A 53 -6.25 -2.53 5.87
C THR A 53 -5.35 -2.43 7.08
N VAL A 54 -4.41 -1.50 7.07
CA VAL A 54 -3.51 -1.23 8.20
C VAL A 54 -3.70 0.20 8.66
N ASP A 55 -3.91 0.37 9.97
CA ASP A 55 -3.95 1.67 10.61
C ASP A 55 -2.53 2.26 10.68
N GLY A 56 -2.34 3.44 10.08
CA GLY A 56 -1.04 4.10 9.99
C GLY A 56 -0.32 3.91 8.64
N TRP A 57 0.88 4.48 8.54
CA TRP A 57 1.59 4.65 7.26
C TRP A 57 2.51 3.48 6.87
N ASN A 58 2.78 2.57 7.79
CA ASN A 58 3.77 1.51 7.60
C ASN A 58 3.13 0.14 7.65
N LEU A 59 3.42 -0.68 6.63
CA LEU A 59 3.10 -2.10 6.58
C LEU A 59 4.38 -2.91 6.76
N SER A 60 4.47 -3.64 7.87
CA SER A 60 5.51 -4.63 8.13
C SER A 60 5.04 -6.00 7.66
N TYR A 61 5.99 -6.89 7.35
CA TYR A 61 5.67 -8.30 7.09
C TYR A 61 5.01 -9.00 8.29
N ARG A 62 5.11 -8.41 9.49
CA ARG A 62 4.48 -8.91 10.72
C ARG A 62 3.01 -8.55 10.85
N ASP A 63 2.54 -7.61 10.03
CA ASP A 63 1.14 -7.17 10.03
C ASP A 63 0.30 -8.01 9.05
N ILE A 64 0.89 -9.06 8.46
CA ILE A 64 0.28 -9.97 7.49
C ILE A 64 0.35 -11.37 8.09
N ASP A 65 -0.81 -11.93 8.43
CA ASP A 65 -0.98 -13.31 8.89
C ASP A 65 -0.92 -14.33 7.74
#